data_AF-A0AAV1X5M0-F1
#
_entry.id   AF-A0AAV1X5M0-F1
#
_cell.length_a   1.000
_cell.length_b   1.000
_cell.length_c   1.000
_cell.angle_alpha   90.00
_cell.angle_beta   90.00
_cell.angle_gamma   90.00
#
_symmetry.space_group_name_H-M   'P 1'
#
loop_
_entity.id
_entity.type
_entity.pdbx_description
1 polymer ?
#
loop_
_entity_poly.entity_id
_entity_poly.type
_entity_poly.pdbx_seq_one_letter_code
_entity_poly.pdbx_strand_id
1 'polypeptide(L)'
;MSSSSGTILQYKYLLKGSKDNVIRHLDREVKELTFPGSTEDVERLIKNQQQSYFANAQPHQQQQREKEGRREGRDIISSILSTVY
;
A
#
# COMPACT_ATOMS: atom_id res chain seq x y z
N MET A 1 -7.45 -39.33 27.15
CA MET A 1 -6.39 -38.82 26.26
C MET A 1 -6.81 -37.44 25.80
N SER A 2 -6.44 -36.37 26.54
CA SER A 2 -6.71 -35.00 26.10
C SER A 2 -5.65 -34.61 25.09
N SER A 3 -6.04 -34.56 23.82
CA SER A 3 -5.17 -34.03 22.77
C SER A 3 -5.14 -32.51 22.91
N SER A 4 -4.07 -31.99 23.50
CA SER A 4 -3.77 -30.56 23.51
C SER A 4 -3.56 -30.12 22.07
N SER A 5 -4.61 -29.57 21.44
CA SER A 5 -4.51 -28.93 20.13
C SER A 5 -3.66 -27.66 20.30
N GLY A 6 -2.34 -27.81 20.21
CA GLY A 6 -1.41 -26.72 20.21
C GLY A 6 -1.54 -25.96 18.89
N THR A 7 -2.15 -24.78 18.94
CA THR A 7 -2.13 -23.84 17.82
C THR A 7 -0.67 -23.44 17.57
N ILE A 8 -0.05 -24.00 16.53
CA ILE A 8 1.27 -23.56 16.08
C ILE A 8 1.10 -22.12 15.61
N LEU A 9 1.75 -21.17 16.30
CA LEU A 9 1.79 -19.78 15.86
C LEU A 9 2.50 -19.73 14.51
N GLN A 10 1.73 -19.62 13.43
CA GLN A 10 2.27 -19.44 12.09
C GLN A 10 2.79 -18.00 11.97
N TYR A 11 4.11 -17.82 12.06
CA TYR A 11 4.74 -16.55 11.77
C TYR A 11 4.81 -16.36 10.26
N LYS A 12 4.17 -15.29 9.75
CA LYS A 12 4.16 -14.97 8.32
C LYS A 12 4.83 -13.61 8.09
N TYR A 13 5.90 -13.63 7.32
CA TYR A 13 6.59 -12.43 6.87
C TYR A 13 6.05 -12.00 5.51
N LEU A 14 5.80 -10.70 5.35
CA LEU A 14 5.42 -10.11 4.08
C LEU A 14 6.59 -9.34 3.49
N LEU A 15 6.65 -9.28 2.15
CA LEU A 15 7.64 -8.49 1.42
C LEU A 15 7.05 -7.16 0.91
N LYS A 16 5.73 -6.97 1.04
CA LYS A 16 5.00 -5.81 0.56
C LYS A 16 3.78 -5.54 1.43
N GLY A 17 3.37 -4.28 1.48
CA GLY A 17 2.29 -3.80 2.34
C GLY A 17 2.82 -3.00 3.54
N SER A 18 1.87 -2.48 4.32
CA SER A 18 2.14 -1.63 5.47
C SER A 18 2.47 -2.42 6.74
N LYS A 19 1.87 -3.60 6.93
CA LYS A 19 2.04 -4.51 8.06
C LYS A 19 2.94 -5.68 7.69
N ASP A 20 3.68 -6.19 8.66
CA ASP A 20 4.58 -7.36 8.58
C ASP A 20 5.57 -7.34 7.41
N ASN A 21 5.82 -6.17 6.83
CA ASN A 21 6.75 -6.00 5.74
C ASN A 21 8.18 -5.96 6.29
N VAL A 22 8.92 -7.05 6.11
CA VAL A 22 10.28 -7.19 6.65
C VAL A 22 11.25 -6.18 6.04
N ILE A 23 11.02 -5.73 4.80
CA ILE A 23 11.89 -4.75 4.13
C ILE A 23 11.79 -3.38 4.82
N ARG A 24 10.64 -3.03 5.39
CA ARG A 24 10.49 -1.76 6.14
C ARG A 24 11.36 -1.74 7.39
N HIS A 25 11.55 -2.90 8.02
CA HIS A 25 12.26 -3.06 9.29
C HIS A 25 13.78 -3.11 9.13
N LEU A 26 14.29 -3.23 7.90
CA LEU A 26 15.73 -3.11 7.66
C LEU A 26 16.21 -1.69 7.99
N ASP A 27 17.40 -1.61 8.59
CA ASP A 27 18.05 -0.32 8.86
C ASP A 27 18.37 0.43 7.56
N ARG A 28 18.49 1.75 7.66
CA ARG A 28 18.79 2.63 6.53
C ARG A 28 20.07 2.20 5.80
N GLU A 29 21.14 1.96 6.54
CA GLU A 29 22.44 1.53 6.01
C GLU A 29 22.34 0.20 5.26
N VAL A 30 21.57 -0.76 5.81
CA VAL A 30 21.34 -2.05 5.17
C VAL A 30 20.56 -1.88 3.88
N LYS A 31 19.56 -0.99 3.84
CA LYS A 31 18.80 -0.68 2.62
C LYS A 31 19.68 -0.04 1.55
N GLU A 32 20.55 0.91 1.89
CA GLU A 32 21.49 1.55 0.95
C GLU A 32 22.43 0.53 0.28
N LEU A 33 22.86 -0.48 1.04
CA LEU A 33 23.75 -1.53 0.52
C LEU A 33 23.01 -2.64 -0.26
N THR A 34 21.76 -2.92 0.12
CA THR A 34 20.99 -4.06 -0.43
C THR A 34 20.26 -3.69 -1.72
N PHE A 35 19.75 -2.46 -1.83
CA PHE A 35 18.90 -2.05 -2.94
C PHE A 35 19.58 -1.02 -3.82
N PRO A 36 19.45 -1.14 -5.16
CA PRO A 36 19.93 -0.09 -6.05
C PRO A 36 19.07 1.16 -5.90
N GLY A 37 19.72 2.31 -5.68
CA GLY A 37 19.06 3.61 -5.52
C GLY A 37 19.23 4.21 -4.12
N SER A 38 18.63 5.38 -3.89
CA SER A 38 18.67 6.03 -2.57
C SER A 38 17.71 5.34 -1.59
N THR A 39 18.00 5.38 -0.29
CA THR A 39 17.05 4.85 0.70
C THR A 39 15.73 5.61 0.66
N GLU A 40 15.75 6.90 0.36
CA GLU A 40 14.54 7.72 0.24
C GLU A 40 13.61 7.22 -0.88
N ASP A 41 14.19 6.81 -2.02
CA ASP A 41 13.43 6.23 -3.12
C ASP A 41 12.87 4.85 -2.77
N VAL A 42 13.67 4.01 -2.11
CA VAL A 42 13.25 2.70 -1.60
C VAL A 42 12.10 2.87 -0.60
N GLU A 43 12.21 3.80 0.33
CA GLU A 43 11.15 4.11 1.29
C GLU A 43 9.87 4.60 0.62
N ARG A 44 9.99 5.48 -0.38
CA ARG A 44 8.86 5.96 -1.17
C ARG A 44 8.18 4.80 -1.88
N LEU A 45 8.96 3.91 -2.50
CA LEU A 45 8.45 2.74 -3.21
C LEU A 45 7.73 1.77 -2.28
N ILE A 46 8.27 1.50 -1.10
CA ILE A 46 7.65 0.63 -0.12
C ILE A 46 6.33 1.24 0.41
N LYS A 47 6.27 2.56 0.59
CA LYS A 47 5.06 3.28 1.05
C LYS A 47 3.94 3.32 0.00
N ASN A 48 4.21 3.04 -1.27
CA ASN A 48 3.19 3.06 -2.34
C ASN A 48 2.10 2.01 -2.14
N GLN A 49 2.38 0.90 -1.44
CA GLN A 49 1.39 -0.12 -1.13
C GLN A 49 0.91 0.00 0.31
N GLN A 50 -0.27 0.60 0.50
CA GLN A 50 -0.86 0.81 1.82
C GLN A 50 -1.61 -0.43 2.33
N GLN A 51 -2.13 -1.27 1.43
CA GLN A 51 -2.86 -2.49 1.78
C GLN A 51 -1.89 -3.61 2.21
N SER A 52 -2.30 -4.43 3.18
CA SER A 52 -1.51 -5.56 3.69
C SER A 52 -2.29 -6.86 3.55
N TYR A 53 -1.57 -7.98 3.40
CA TYR A 53 -2.08 -9.34 3.15
C TYR A 53 -2.83 -9.53 1.83
N PHE A 54 -3.78 -8.65 1.53
CA PHE A 54 -4.53 -8.61 0.28
C PHE A 54 -4.46 -7.20 -0.29
N ALA A 55 -4.27 -7.12 -1.60
CA ALA A 55 -4.21 -5.85 -2.30
C ALA A 55 -4.98 -5.94 -3.62
N ASN A 56 -5.44 -4.80 -4.11
CA ASN A 56 -6.05 -4.72 -5.42
C ASN A 56 -5.02 -5.09 -6.50
N ALA A 57 -5.28 -6.20 -7.21
CA ALA A 57 -4.46 -6.72 -8.30
C ALA A 57 -4.81 -6.12 -9.67
N GLN A 58 -5.75 -5.16 -9.74
CA GLN A 58 -6.06 -4.46 -10.98
C GLN A 58 -4.79 -3.84 -11.58
N PRO A 59 -4.65 -3.89 -12.92
CA PRO A 59 -3.54 -3.25 -13.61
C PRO A 59 -3.40 -1.78 -13.20
N HIS A 60 -2.17 -1.33 -12.95
CA HIS A 60 -1.89 0.03 -12.46
C HIS A 60 -2.51 1.16 -13.30
N GLN A 61 -2.71 0.94 -14.60
CA GLN A 61 -3.38 1.90 -15.49
C GLN A 61 -4.84 2.19 -15.07
N GLN A 62 -5.55 1.21 -14.50
CA GLN A 62 -6.91 1.42 -13.99
C GLN A 62 -6.90 2.13 -12.63
N GLN A 63 -5.95 1.81 -11.75
CA GLN A 63 -5.83 2.47 -10.44
C GLN A 63 -5.47 3.96 -10.55
N GLN A 64 -4.69 4.34 -11.56
CA GLN A 64 -4.39 5.76 -11.84
C GLN A 64 -5.64 6.51 -12.31
N ARG A 65 -6.40 5.94 -13.26
CA ARG A 65 -7.68 6.51 -13.71
C ARG A 65 -8.70 6.67 -12.59
N GLU A 66 -8.79 5.70 -11.66
CA GLU A 66 -9.68 5.81 -10.50
C GLU A 66 -9.23 6.89 -9.50
N LYS A 67 -7.92 7.11 -9.35
CA LYS A 67 -7.39 8.20 -8.51
C LYS A 67 -7.58 9.58 -9.15
N GLU A 68 -7.52 9.67 -10.48
CA GLU A 68 -7.81 10.90 -11.25
C GLU A 68 -9.31 11.22 -11.32
N GLY A 69 -10.16 10.23 -11.61
CA GLY A 69 -11.61 10.43 -11.68
C GLY A 69 -12.26 10.83 -10.35
N ARG A 70 -11.59 10.57 -9.21
CA ARG A 70 -12.01 11.08 -7.89
C ARG A 70 -11.72 12.57 -7.66
N ARG A 71 -10.86 13.20 -8.48
CA ARG A 71 -10.59 14.65 -8.43
C ARG A 71 -11.57 15.43 -9.30
N GLU A 72 -11.98 14.88 -10.44
CA GLU A 72 -12.93 15.53 -11.37
C GLU A 72 -14.38 15.51 -10.85
N GLY A 73 -14.72 14.63 -9.91
CA GLY A 73 -16.07 14.53 -9.34
C GLY A 73 -16.48 15.67 -8.39
N ARG A 74 -15.60 16.64 -8.08
CA ARG A 74 -15.96 17.82 -7.27
C ARG A 74 -16.41 19.02 -8.11
N ASP A 75 -16.00 19.11 -9.37
CA ASP A 75 -16.29 20.26 -10.25
C ASP A 75 -17.69 20.17 -10.89
N ILE A 76 -18.26 18.97 -10.95
CA ILE A 76 -19.61 18.75 -11.50
C ILE A 76 -20.68 19.29 -10.53
N ILE A 77 -20.44 19.23 -9.22
CA ILE A 77 -21.41 19.66 -8.21
C ILE A 77 -21.41 21.19 -8.04
N SER A 78 -20.29 21.86 -8.29
CA SER A 78 -20.25 23.34 -8.31
C SER A 78 -21.03 23.94 -9.47
N SER A 79 -21.07 23.27 -10.63
CA SER A 79 -21.80 23.75 -11.81
C SER A 79 -23.32 23.68 -11.65
N ILE A 80 -23.84 22.73 -10.87
CA ILE A 80 -25.29 22.55 -10.67
C ILE A 80 -25.86 23.61 -9.71
N LEU A 81 -25.07 24.11 -8.75
CA LEU A 81 -25.53 25.10 -7.77
C LEU A 81 -25.50 26.55 -8.27
N SER A 82 -24.85 26.83 -9.41
CA SER A 82 -24.84 28.16 -10.02
C SER A 82 -26.09 28.45 -10.88
N THR A 83 -26.95 27.46 -11.14
CA THR A 83 -28.17 27.62 -11.96
C THR A 83 -29.42 27.99 -11.14
N VAL A 84 -29.29 28.10 -9.81
CA VAL A 84 -30.42 28.38 -8.90
C VAL A 84 -30.26 29.70 -8.12
N TYR A 85 -29.56 30.69 -8.69
CA TYR A 85 -29.59 32.07 -8.19
C TYR A 85 -29.63 33.07 -9.35
#